data_AF-A0A8B6M313-F1
#
_entry.id   AF-A0A8B6M313-F1
#
_cell.length_a   1.000
_cell.length_b   1.000
_cell.length_c   1.000
_cell.angle_alpha   90.00
_cell.angle_beta   90.00
_cell.angle_gamma   90.00
#
_symmetry.space_group_name_H-M   'P 1'
#
loop_
_entity.id
_entity.type
_entity.pdbx_description
1 polymer ?
#
loop_
_entity_poly.entity_id
_entity_poly.type
_entity_poly.pdbx_seq_one_letter_code
_entity_poly.pdbx_strand_id
1 'polypeptide(L)'
;MAFKRTSKTASAKDAKKSRPAITIEAARLLCPNSAVAESVARTFARDMPDFESIREDHEKALRQMWLTFDEALNEKAAQMHFQRITGSLVSSALGAGRFYTDKVTEAKDATAKLANDFRDEDRDAPVGFDSKAQRIREFAADMAMQAYALLAAAEGAINAYKEITGEDWKAYESQAQGPATVERRSAAAELSAFEG
;
A
#
# COMPACT_ATOMS: atom_id res chain seq x y z
N MET A 1 -53.54 -34.66 9.17
CA MET A 1 -52.28 -34.74 8.39
C MET A 1 -51.57 -33.41 8.51
N ALA A 2 -50.38 -33.40 9.13
CA ALA A 2 -49.71 -32.20 9.63
C ALA A 2 -48.76 -31.58 8.59
N PHE A 3 -48.83 -30.27 8.41
CA PHE A 3 -47.89 -29.46 7.64
C PHE A 3 -46.52 -29.44 8.34
N LYS A 4 -45.49 -30.02 7.71
CA LYS A 4 -44.10 -29.92 8.16
C LYS A 4 -43.41 -28.81 7.37
N ARG A 5 -43.28 -27.62 7.98
CA ARG A 5 -42.41 -26.54 7.47
C ARG A 5 -40.97 -26.88 7.84
N THR A 6 -40.17 -27.26 6.86
CA THR A 6 -38.72 -27.44 7.01
C THR A 6 -38.05 -26.07 6.96
N SER A 7 -37.62 -25.56 8.10
CA SER A 7 -36.76 -24.38 8.18
C SER A 7 -35.37 -24.75 7.66
N LYS A 8 -34.99 -24.20 6.51
CA LYS A 8 -33.59 -24.16 6.07
C LYS A 8 -32.81 -23.31 7.07
N THR A 9 -31.96 -23.95 7.86
CA THR A 9 -30.96 -23.31 8.70
C THR A 9 -30.03 -22.46 7.84
N ALA A 10 -29.79 -21.24 8.33
CA ALA A 10 -29.07 -20.17 7.65
C ALA A 10 -27.63 -20.57 7.30
N SER A 11 -27.22 -20.16 6.10
CA SER A 11 -25.87 -20.29 5.57
C SER A 11 -24.83 -19.71 6.53
N ALA A 12 -23.75 -20.47 6.72
CA ALA A 12 -22.53 -20.00 7.35
C ALA A 12 -22.10 -18.70 6.66
N LYS A 13 -22.15 -17.59 7.41
CA LYS A 13 -21.56 -16.32 6.98
C LYS A 13 -20.11 -16.59 6.64
N ASP A 14 -19.73 -16.28 5.40
CA ASP A 14 -18.36 -16.21 4.93
C ASP A 14 -17.44 -15.69 6.02
N ALA A 15 -16.61 -16.57 6.57
CA ALA A 15 -15.46 -16.16 7.35
C ALA A 15 -14.55 -15.37 6.40
N LYS A 16 -14.76 -14.04 6.34
CA LYS A 16 -13.88 -13.12 5.61
C LYS A 16 -12.47 -13.46 6.05
N LYS A 17 -11.70 -14.09 5.15
CA LYS A 17 -10.26 -14.29 5.33
C LYS A 17 -9.71 -12.94 5.79
N SER A 18 -9.10 -12.91 6.98
CA SER A 18 -8.49 -11.69 7.49
C SER A 18 -7.54 -11.18 6.41
N ARG A 19 -7.79 -9.97 5.91
CA ARG A 19 -6.87 -9.36 4.95
C ARG A 19 -5.53 -9.26 5.67
N PRO A 20 -4.42 -9.71 5.06
CA PRO A 20 -3.11 -9.64 5.70
C PRO A 20 -2.83 -8.20 6.13
N ALA A 21 -2.30 -8.04 7.33
CA ALA A 21 -2.03 -6.73 7.92
C ALA A 21 -1.13 -5.91 6.97
N ILE A 22 -1.50 -4.64 6.77
CA ILE A 22 -0.72 -3.69 5.97
C ILE A 22 0.41 -3.18 6.85
N THR A 23 1.62 -3.68 6.66
CA THR A 23 2.81 -3.27 7.44
C THR A 23 3.90 -2.73 6.53
N ILE A 24 4.69 -1.79 7.05
CA ILE A 24 5.86 -1.28 6.33
C ILE A 24 6.89 -2.38 6.09
N GLU A 25 7.07 -3.30 7.04
CA GLU A 25 7.99 -4.44 6.89
C GLU A 25 7.61 -5.36 5.71
N ALA A 26 6.30 -5.59 5.51
CA ALA A 26 5.84 -6.33 4.34
C ALA A 26 6.13 -5.57 3.03
N ALA A 27 6.02 -4.24 3.03
CA ALA A 27 6.38 -3.43 1.87
C ALA A 27 7.88 -3.48 1.59
N ARG A 28 8.73 -3.36 2.62
CA ARG A 28 10.20 -3.47 2.51
C ARG A 28 10.68 -4.80 1.94
N LEU A 29 9.97 -5.89 2.28
CA LEU A 29 10.30 -7.22 1.75
C LEU A 29 9.99 -7.37 0.26
N LEU A 30 8.94 -6.69 -0.23
CA LEU A 30 8.43 -6.85 -1.58
C LEU A 30 8.95 -5.81 -2.55
N CYS A 31 9.13 -4.56 -2.09
CA CYS A 31 9.73 -3.51 -2.89
C CYS A 31 11.23 -3.76 -3.08
N PRO A 32 11.82 -3.26 -4.18
CA PRO A 32 13.26 -3.28 -4.33
C PRO A 32 13.93 -2.34 -3.33
N ASN A 33 15.22 -2.56 -3.08
CA ASN A 33 16.08 -1.68 -2.29
C ASN A 33 17.00 -0.84 -3.21
N SER A 34 17.77 0.07 -2.63
CA SER A 34 18.69 0.95 -3.37
C SER A 34 19.62 0.17 -4.31
N ALA A 35 20.24 -0.91 -3.83
CA ALA A 35 21.14 -1.72 -4.65
C ALA A 35 20.44 -2.35 -5.87
N VAL A 36 19.19 -2.81 -5.71
CA VAL A 36 18.38 -3.33 -6.82
C VAL A 36 17.99 -2.19 -7.77
N ALA A 37 17.56 -1.05 -7.26
CA ALA A 37 17.21 0.12 -8.08
C ALA A 37 18.40 0.58 -8.92
N GLU A 38 19.58 0.74 -8.32
CA GLU A 38 20.80 1.08 -9.05
C GLU A 38 21.17 0.05 -10.12
N SER A 39 21.03 -1.24 -9.80
CA SER A 39 21.29 -2.32 -10.76
C SER A 39 20.34 -2.26 -11.96
N VAL A 40 19.06 -2.02 -11.71
CA VAL A 40 18.03 -1.86 -12.75
C VAL A 40 18.30 -0.61 -13.58
N ALA A 41 18.61 0.53 -12.95
CA ALA A 41 18.94 1.78 -13.64
C ALA A 41 20.10 1.58 -14.61
N ARG A 42 21.20 0.97 -14.16
CA ARG A 42 22.36 0.67 -15.01
C ARG A 42 22.02 -0.31 -16.13
N THR A 43 21.29 -1.38 -15.83
CA THR A 43 21.01 -2.47 -16.80
C THR A 43 20.06 -2.04 -17.91
N PHE A 44 19.05 -1.24 -17.56
CA PHE A 44 17.99 -0.82 -18.48
C PHE A 44 18.15 0.64 -18.94
N ALA A 45 19.28 1.28 -18.63
CA ALA A 45 19.55 2.69 -18.91
C ALA A 45 18.38 3.60 -18.47
N ARG A 46 17.86 3.37 -17.25
CA ARG A 46 16.76 4.15 -16.67
C ARG A 46 17.30 5.23 -15.76
N ASP A 47 16.63 6.37 -15.79
CA ASP A 47 16.85 7.42 -14.79
C ASP A 47 16.43 6.93 -13.43
N MET A 48 17.26 7.23 -12.42
CA MET A 48 16.97 6.90 -11.04
C MET A 48 16.29 8.12 -10.39
N PRO A 49 15.06 7.98 -9.87
CA PRO A 49 14.47 9.01 -9.03
C PRO A 49 15.36 9.31 -7.83
N ASP A 50 15.32 10.55 -7.36
CA ASP A 50 15.90 10.90 -6.07
C ASP A 50 15.00 10.40 -4.95
N PHE A 51 15.22 9.15 -4.54
CA PHE A 51 14.42 8.49 -3.51
C PHE A 51 14.55 9.13 -2.13
N GLU A 52 15.70 9.75 -1.82
CA GLU A 52 15.87 10.44 -0.54
C GLU A 52 15.07 11.74 -0.54
N SER A 53 15.15 12.55 -1.59
CA SER A 53 14.30 13.73 -1.73
C SER A 53 12.81 13.38 -1.68
N ILE A 54 12.38 12.27 -2.31
CA ILE A 54 11.00 11.79 -2.22
C ILE A 54 10.60 11.50 -0.76
N ARG A 55 11.47 10.85 0.02
CA ARG A 55 11.22 10.56 1.43
C ARG A 55 11.09 11.85 2.23
N GLU A 56 12.07 12.74 2.10
CA GLU A 56 12.13 14.02 2.81
C GLU A 56 10.92 14.91 2.47
N ASP A 57 10.53 14.98 1.20
CA ASP A 57 9.40 15.78 0.75
C ASP A 57 8.06 15.25 1.27
N HIS A 58 7.87 13.92 1.34
CA HIS A 58 6.65 13.35 1.91
C HIS A 58 6.58 13.54 3.42
N GLU A 59 7.71 13.45 4.10
CA GLU A 59 7.83 13.76 5.52
C GLU A 59 7.44 15.22 5.78
N LYS A 60 8.05 16.16 5.04
CA LYS A 60 7.76 17.59 5.11
C LYS A 60 6.30 17.90 4.76
N ALA A 61 5.73 17.26 3.75
CA ALA A 61 4.34 17.46 3.35
C ALA A 61 3.37 17.09 4.48
N LEU A 62 3.56 15.95 5.14
CA LEU A 62 2.71 15.55 6.27
C LEU A 62 2.86 16.48 7.47
N ARG A 63 4.09 16.92 7.78
CA ARG A 63 4.32 17.93 8.83
C ARG A 63 3.60 19.24 8.50
N GLN A 64 3.66 19.70 7.25
CA GLN A 64 2.98 20.91 6.82
C GLN A 64 1.46 20.77 6.93
N MET A 65 0.89 19.62 6.56
CA MET A 65 -0.53 19.33 6.78
C MET A 65 -0.91 19.42 8.26
N TRP A 66 -0.06 18.88 9.15
CA TRP A 66 -0.28 18.96 10.60
C TRP A 66 -0.25 20.40 11.11
N LEU A 67 0.78 21.18 10.75
CA LEU A 67 0.89 22.58 11.16
C LEU A 67 -0.30 23.43 10.69
N THR A 68 -0.88 23.09 9.53
CA THR A 68 -2.05 23.81 8.98
C THR A 68 -3.31 23.63 9.83
N PHE A 69 -3.38 22.60 10.68
CA PHE A 69 -4.51 22.47 11.61
C PHE A 69 -4.47 23.51 12.74
N ASP A 70 -3.32 24.15 13.04
CA ASP A 70 -3.22 25.29 13.98
C ASP A 70 -4.07 25.12 15.26
N GLU A 71 -3.83 24.02 15.99
CA GLU A 71 -4.57 23.59 17.21
C GLU A 71 -6.03 23.16 17.03
N ALA A 72 -6.60 23.20 15.82
CA ALA A 72 -7.99 22.78 15.55
C ALA A 72 -8.24 21.27 15.80
N LEU A 73 -7.18 20.46 15.90
CA LEU A 73 -7.27 19.05 16.29
C LEU A 73 -6.62 18.84 17.66
N ASN A 74 -7.35 18.17 18.55
CA ASN A 74 -6.71 17.57 19.72
C ASN A 74 -5.80 16.40 19.32
N GLU A 75 -4.93 15.98 20.24
CA GLU A 75 -3.94 14.92 20.03
C GLU A 75 -4.56 13.62 19.49
N LYS A 76 -5.70 13.20 20.04
CA LYS A 76 -6.35 11.96 19.60
C LYS A 76 -6.90 12.05 18.18
N ALA A 77 -7.47 13.19 17.81
CA ALA A 77 -7.99 13.45 16.48
C ALA A 77 -6.84 13.51 15.46
N ALA A 78 -5.73 14.19 15.80
CA ALA A 78 -4.52 14.21 15.00
C ALA A 78 -3.97 12.79 14.79
N GLN A 79 -3.80 12.01 15.86
CA GLN A 79 -3.34 10.62 15.78
C GLN A 79 -4.24 9.79 14.85
N MET A 80 -5.56 9.81 15.03
CA MET A 80 -6.49 9.06 14.17
C MET A 80 -6.49 9.53 12.72
N HIS A 81 -6.29 10.82 12.46
CA HIS A 81 -6.22 11.39 11.12
C HIS A 81 -4.93 10.96 10.40
N PHE A 82 -3.78 11.21 11.01
CA PHE A 82 -2.47 10.89 10.44
C PHE A 82 -2.19 9.37 10.40
N GLN A 83 -2.81 8.58 11.28
CA GLN A 83 -2.79 7.11 11.23
C GLN A 83 -3.37 6.61 9.90
N ARG A 84 -4.48 7.22 9.44
CA ARG A 84 -5.15 6.83 8.18
C ARG A 84 -4.37 7.28 6.95
N ILE A 85 -3.82 8.50 6.97
CA ILE A 85 -2.99 9.02 5.87
C ILE A 85 -1.75 8.14 5.74
N THR A 86 -0.98 7.97 6.81
CA THR A 86 0.24 7.15 6.79
C THR A 86 -0.07 5.72 6.34
N GLY A 87 -1.18 5.14 6.83
CA GLY A 87 -1.61 3.81 6.40
C GLY A 87 -1.97 3.69 4.92
N SER A 88 -2.47 4.76 4.28
CA SER A 88 -2.75 4.74 2.85
C SER A 88 -1.46 4.75 2.02
N LEU A 89 -0.44 5.51 2.43
CA LEU A 89 0.88 5.49 1.79
C LEU A 89 1.58 4.13 1.95
N VAL A 90 1.56 3.56 3.16
CA VAL A 90 2.10 2.21 3.40
C VAL A 90 1.35 1.16 2.57
N SER A 91 0.03 1.27 2.46
CA SER A 91 -0.76 0.38 1.61
C SER A 91 -0.40 0.52 0.12
N SER A 92 -0.11 1.75 -0.33
CA SER A 92 0.33 2.02 -1.69
C SER A 92 1.67 1.36 -1.99
N ALA A 93 2.66 1.56 -1.09
CA ALA A 93 3.96 0.91 -1.18
C ALA A 93 3.84 -0.62 -1.22
N LEU A 94 3.05 -1.20 -0.30
CA LEU A 94 2.81 -2.65 -0.25
C LEU A 94 2.17 -3.17 -1.54
N GLY A 95 1.19 -2.44 -2.09
CA GLY A 95 0.54 -2.78 -3.35
C GLY A 95 1.53 -2.75 -4.52
N ALA A 96 2.36 -1.71 -4.60
CA ALA A 96 3.38 -1.57 -5.63
C ALA A 96 4.46 -2.66 -5.53
N GLY A 97 4.91 -3.00 -4.33
CA GLY A 97 5.87 -4.09 -4.11
C GLY A 97 5.34 -5.45 -4.57
N ARG A 98 4.06 -5.76 -4.30
CA ARG A 98 3.40 -6.97 -4.82
C ARG A 98 3.38 -6.97 -6.35
N PHE A 99 2.93 -5.87 -6.95
CA PHE A 99 2.85 -5.76 -8.39
C PHE A 99 4.22 -5.89 -9.07
N TYR A 100 5.24 -5.23 -8.51
CA TYR A 100 6.63 -5.39 -8.94
C TYR A 100 7.08 -6.86 -8.85
N THR A 101 6.83 -7.54 -7.74
CA THR A 101 7.20 -8.96 -7.56
C THR A 101 6.54 -9.86 -8.60
N ASP A 102 5.26 -9.62 -8.90
CA ASP A 102 4.53 -10.35 -9.94
C ASP A 102 5.17 -10.11 -11.32
N LYS A 103 5.57 -8.87 -11.62
CA LYS A 103 6.21 -8.51 -12.89
C LYS A 103 7.63 -9.05 -13.05
N VAL A 104 8.40 -9.13 -11.97
CA VAL A 104 9.69 -9.84 -11.97
C VAL A 104 9.49 -11.33 -12.28
N THR A 105 8.44 -11.94 -11.74
CA THR A 105 8.12 -13.35 -12.03
C THR A 105 7.74 -13.54 -13.49
N GLU A 106 6.86 -12.69 -14.02
CA GLU A 106 6.47 -12.69 -15.44
C GLU A 106 7.68 -12.52 -16.38
N ALA A 107 8.60 -11.63 -16.03
CA ALA A 107 9.83 -11.38 -16.78
C ALA A 107 10.77 -12.60 -16.79
N LYS A 108 10.89 -13.31 -15.66
CA LYS A 108 11.67 -14.56 -15.55
C LYS A 108 11.04 -15.66 -16.40
N ASP A 109 9.72 -15.83 -16.31
CA ASP A 109 8.99 -16.83 -17.08
C ASP A 109 9.08 -16.58 -18.59
N ALA A 110 8.96 -15.32 -19.03
CA ALA A 110 9.12 -14.95 -20.43
C ALA A 110 10.54 -15.24 -20.95
N THR A 111 11.56 -15.01 -20.11
CA THR A 111 12.96 -15.30 -20.45
C THR A 111 13.24 -16.80 -20.53
N ALA A 112 12.67 -17.58 -19.60
CA ALA A 112 12.80 -19.04 -19.61
C ALA A 112 12.12 -19.69 -20.83
N LYS A 113 10.99 -19.14 -21.29
CA LYS A 113 10.30 -19.61 -22.51
C LYS A 113 11.14 -19.38 -23.77
N LEU A 114 11.78 -18.21 -23.90
CA LEU A 114 12.63 -17.87 -25.04
C LEU A 114 13.86 -18.77 -25.16
N ALA A 115 14.36 -19.31 -24.04
CA ALA A 115 15.48 -20.24 -24.03
C ALA A 115 15.13 -21.68 -24.47
N ASN A 116 13.87 -21.95 -24.82
CA ASN A 116 13.40 -23.29 -25.17
C ASN A 116 13.20 -23.40 -26.69
N ASP A 117 14.23 -23.87 -27.41
CA ASP A 117 14.37 -23.91 -28.89
C ASP A 117 13.31 -24.71 -29.68
N PHE A 118 12.29 -25.28 -29.03
CA PHE A 118 11.33 -26.22 -29.65
C PHE A 118 9.95 -25.63 -29.97
N ARG A 119 9.77 -24.29 -29.95
CA ARG A 119 8.47 -23.66 -30.26
C ARG A 119 8.60 -22.61 -31.37
N ASP A 120 8.11 -22.97 -32.56
CA ASP A 120 7.96 -22.10 -33.73
C ASP A 120 7.04 -20.87 -33.47
N GLU A 121 6.31 -20.84 -32.35
CA GLU A 121 5.39 -19.77 -31.97
C GLU A 121 6.08 -18.52 -31.38
N ASP A 122 7.34 -18.62 -30.93
CA ASP A 122 8.14 -17.50 -30.40
C ASP A 122 9.06 -16.89 -31.48
N ARG A 123 8.61 -16.92 -32.74
CA ARG A 123 9.32 -16.34 -33.88
C ARG A 123 9.65 -14.87 -33.57
N ASP A 124 10.94 -14.58 -33.49
CA ASP A 124 11.47 -13.28 -33.09
C ASP A 124 10.78 -12.13 -33.83
N ALA A 125 10.66 -10.99 -33.14
CA ALA A 125 10.30 -9.75 -33.81
C ALA A 125 11.28 -9.51 -34.98
N PRO A 126 10.85 -8.87 -36.08
CA PRO A 126 11.74 -8.56 -37.20
C PRO A 126 13.05 -7.95 -36.68
N VAL A 127 14.18 -8.36 -37.27
CA VAL A 127 15.52 -7.93 -36.86
C VAL A 127 15.54 -6.41 -36.64
N GLY A 128 15.87 -5.99 -35.41
CA GLY A 128 15.89 -4.58 -35.00
C GLY A 128 14.72 -4.12 -34.10
N PHE A 129 13.77 -4.99 -33.76
CA PHE A 129 12.69 -4.70 -32.81
C PHE A 129 12.82 -5.53 -31.53
N ASP A 130 12.42 -4.95 -30.39
CA ASP A 130 12.45 -5.65 -29.10
C ASP A 130 11.57 -6.91 -29.12
N SER A 131 12.08 -8.00 -28.55
CA SER A 131 11.27 -9.19 -28.34
C SER A 131 10.18 -8.93 -27.29
N LYS A 132 9.12 -9.73 -27.32
CA LYS A 132 8.08 -9.67 -26.28
C LYS A 132 8.68 -9.85 -24.87
N ALA A 133 9.65 -10.74 -24.73
CA ALA A 133 10.34 -10.97 -23.46
C ALA A 133 11.15 -9.73 -23.01
N GLN A 134 11.79 -9.02 -23.94
CA GLN A 134 12.49 -7.77 -23.64
C GLN A 134 11.54 -6.69 -23.11
N ARG A 135 10.41 -6.47 -23.78
CA ARG A 135 9.40 -5.49 -23.31
C ARG A 135 8.86 -5.81 -21.92
N ILE A 136 8.66 -7.09 -21.61
CA ILE A 136 8.21 -7.51 -20.26
C ILE A 136 9.29 -7.21 -19.21
N ARG A 137 10.57 -7.43 -19.52
CA ARG A 137 11.68 -7.09 -18.63
C ARG A 137 11.78 -5.58 -18.39
N GLU A 138 11.67 -4.78 -19.43
CA GLU A 138 11.67 -3.31 -19.34
C GLU A 138 10.49 -2.81 -18.49
N PHE A 139 9.31 -3.38 -18.67
CA PHE A 139 8.17 -3.04 -17.83
C PHE A 139 8.41 -3.39 -16.35
N ALA A 140 9.01 -4.56 -16.06
CA ALA A 140 9.38 -4.92 -14.69
C ALA A 140 10.43 -3.96 -14.09
N ALA A 141 11.36 -3.48 -14.90
CA ALA A 141 12.34 -2.46 -14.52
C ALA A 141 11.66 -1.13 -14.13
N ASP A 142 10.68 -0.68 -14.91
CA ASP A 142 9.91 0.53 -14.58
C ASP A 142 9.13 0.37 -13.27
N MET A 143 8.55 -0.81 -13.05
CA MET A 143 7.84 -1.12 -11.80
C MET A 143 8.77 -1.15 -10.59
N ALA A 144 10.04 -1.52 -10.77
CA ALA A 144 11.02 -1.48 -9.69
C ALA A 144 11.21 -0.04 -9.16
N MET A 145 11.37 0.93 -10.07
CA MET A 145 11.55 2.34 -9.71
C MET A 145 10.30 2.90 -9.02
N GLN A 146 9.12 2.61 -9.54
CA GLN A 146 7.86 3.09 -8.96
C GLN A 146 7.61 2.49 -7.57
N ALA A 147 7.87 1.19 -7.39
CA ALA A 147 7.69 0.52 -6.12
C ALA A 147 8.66 1.07 -5.05
N TYR A 148 9.90 1.39 -5.42
CA TYR A 148 10.86 1.97 -4.48
C TYR A 148 10.52 3.42 -4.12
N ALA A 149 10.09 4.23 -5.09
CA ALA A 149 9.63 5.60 -4.84
C ALA A 149 8.45 5.63 -3.85
N LEU A 150 7.47 4.72 -4.01
CA LEU A 150 6.35 4.62 -3.09
C LEU A 150 6.76 4.11 -1.71
N LEU A 151 7.76 3.23 -1.62
CA LEU A 151 8.34 2.84 -0.34
C LEU A 151 9.00 4.03 0.37
N ALA A 152 9.81 4.82 -0.35
CA ALA A 152 10.44 6.02 0.19
C ALA A 152 9.41 7.04 0.70
N ALA A 153 8.35 7.27 -0.07
CA ALA A 153 7.22 8.12 0.34
C ALA A 153 6.54 7.60 1.62
N ALA A 154 6.32 6.29 1.73
CA ALA A 154 5.73 5.68 2.92
C ALA A 154 6.64 5.80 4.15
N GLU A 155 7.96 5.66 3.98
CA GLU A 155 8.93 5.85 5.06
C GLU A 155 8.95 7.28 5.57
N GLY A 156 8.93 8.27 4.68
CA GLY A 156 8.84 9.68 5.06
C GLY A 156 7.56 10.00 5.83
N ALA A 157 6.43 9.41 5.41
CA ALA A 157 5.18 9.56 6.14
C ALA A 157 5.20 8.92 7.53
N ILE A 158 5.88 7.77 7.71
CA ILE A 158 6.05 7.13 9.02
C ILE A 158 6.91 8.00 9.94
N ASN A 159 7.99 8.60 9.41
CA ASN A 159 8.82 9.54 10.17
C ASN A 159 7.99 10.74 10.65
N ALA A 160 7.23 11.36 9.75
CA ALA A 160 6.34 12.47 10.10
C ALA A 160 5.27 12.06 11.13
N TYR A 161 4.66 10.88 10.98
CA TYR A 161 3.68 10.37 11.93
C TYR A 161 4.27 10.27 13.35
N LYS A 162 5.49 9.74 13.46
CA LYS A 162 6.19 9.63 14.74
C LYS A 162 6.45 10.98 15.38
N GLU A 163 6.81 11.98 14.59
CA GLU A 163 7.01 13.33 15.13
C GLU A 163 5.72 14.01 15.55
N ILE A 164 4.66 13.86 14.74
CA ILE A 164 3.35 14.48 15.00
C ILE A 164 2.69 13.88 16.25
N THR A 165 2.86 12.57 16.47
CA THR A 165 2.11 11.82 17.50
C THR A 165 2.97 11.34 18.67
N GLY A 166 4.30 11.33 18.55
CA GLY A 166 5.20 10.72 19.51
C GLY A 166 5.26 9.18 19.46
N GLU A 167 4.48 8.53 18.59
CA GLU A 167 4.35 7.07 18.55
C GLU A 167 4.86 6.46 17.23
N ASP A 168 5.41 5.25 17.30
CA ASP A 168 5.73 4.48 16.08
C ASP A 168 4.44 4.04 15.38
N TRP A 169 4.36 4.30 14.07
CA TRP A 169 3.20 3.89 13.27
C TRP A 169 3.05 2.36 13.25
N LYS A 170 1.83 1.87 13.45
CA LYS A 170 1.46 0.45 13.34
C LYS A 170 0.19 0.30 12.52
N ALA A 171 0.00 -0.85 11.88
CA ALA A 171 -1.22 -1.14 11.16
C ALA A 171 -2.46 -0.98 12.06
N TYR A 172 -3.51 -0.33 11.57
CA TYR A 172 -4.74 -0.18 12.35
C TYR A 172 -5.42 -1.54 12.55
N GLU A 173 -5.64 -1.91 13.81
CA GLU A 173 -6.48 -3.05 14.20
C GLU A 173 -7.78 -2.52 14.82
N SER A 174 -8.93 -2.93 14.28
CA SER A 174 -10.21 -2.49 14.82
C SER A 174 -10.42 -3.09 16.22
N GLN A 175 -10.50 -2.24 17.24
CA GLN A 175 -11.04 -2.66 18.53
C GLN A 175 -12.57 -2.82 18.42
N ALA A 176 -13.08 -3.98 18.84
CA ALA A 176 -14.51 -4.24 18.88
C ALA A 176 -15.18 -3.27 19.87
N GLN A 177 -16.15 -2.49 19.39
CA GLN A 177 -16.88 -1.52 20.20
C GLN A 177 -17.70 -2.23 21.30
N GLY A 178 -17.41 -1.90 22.57
CA GLY A 178 -18.24 -2.26 23.71
C GLY A 178 -19.52 -1.39 23.81
N PRO A 179 -20.55 -1.85 24.54
CA PRO A 179 -21.88 -1.21 24.54
C PRO A 179 -21.93 0.09 25.37
N ALA A 180 -22.63 1.12 24.87
CA ALA A 180 -22.78 2.42 25.51
C ALA A 180 -23.94 2.47 26.54
N THR A 181 -23.74 3.18 27.66
CA THR A 181 -24.69 3.33 28.77
C THR A 181 -24.93 4.82 29.15
N VAL A 182 -26.15 5.11 29.62
CA VAL A 182 -26.71 6.26 30.40
C VAL A 182 -26.35 7.74 30.09
N GLU A 183 -25.28 8.07 29.36
CA GLU A 183 -24.80 9.44 29.02
C GLU A 183 -25.73 10.28 28.11
N ARG A 184 -26.91 9.75 27.78
CA ARG A 184 -27.79 10.23 26.70
C ARG A 184 -28.53 11.54 26.96
N ARG A 185 -28.56 12.03 28.21
CA ARG A 185 -29.40 13.19 28.61
C ARG A 185 -28.63 14.52 28.71
N SER A 186 -27.34 14.50 29.05
CA SER A 186 -26.44 15.66 28.93
C SER A 186 -26.03 15.88 27.47
N ALA A 187 -25.85 14.79 26.72
CA ALA A 187 -25.52 14.83 25.30
C ALA A 187 -26.53 15.65 24.47
N ALA A 188 -27.83 15.66 24.80
CA ALA A 188 -28.84 16.35 23.99
C ALA A 188 -28.68 17.88 23.94
N ALA A 189 -28.13 18.51 24.98
CA ALA A 189 -27.91 19.96 25.02
C ALA A 189 -26.58 20.38 24.37
N GLU A 190 -25.59 19.48 24.36
CA GLU A 190 -24.34 19.66 23.61
C GLU A 190 -24.53 19.32 22.12
N LEU A 191 -25.46 18.40 21.82
CA LEU A 191 -25.79 17.98 20.45
C LEU A 191 -26.48 19.10 19.65
N SER A 192 -27.22 20.00 20.30
CA SER A 192 -27.83 21.15 19.62
C SER A 192 -26.80 22.13 19.05
N ALA A 193 -25.56 22.11 19.53
CA ALA A 193 -24.45 22.87 18.95
C ALA A 193 -24.01 22.34 17.55
N PHE A 194 -24.46 21.14 17.15
CA PHE A 194 -24.13 20.51 15.86
C PHE A 194 -25.29 20.55 14.84
N GLU A 195 -26.46 21.11 15.20
CA GLU A 195 -27.66 21.18 14.35
C GLU A 195 -27.88 22.59 13.75
N GLY A 196 -26.85 23.12 13.08
CA GLY A 196 -26.97 24.35 12.27
C GLY A 196 -27.80 24.18 11.01
#